data_AF-A0A143HDC6-F1
#
_entry.id   AF-A0A143HDC6-F1
#
_cell.length_a   1.000
_cell.length_b   1.000
_cell.length_c   1.000
_cell.angle_alpha   90.00
_cell.angle_beta   90.00
_cell.angle_gamma   90.00
#
_symmetry.space_group_name_H-M   'P 1'
#
loop_
_entity.id
_entity.type
_entity.pdbx_description
1 polymer ?
#
loop_
_entity_poly.entity_id
_entity_poly.type
_entity_poly.pdbx_seq_one_letter_code
_entity_poly.pdbx_strand_id
1 'polypeptide(L)'
;MITITVHSDENRKSYGFEVSGHAYSGDPGHDLVCAGVSAIAFGSVNAIGQILQLQPGIEQGENGGYLSCVIDQTTLDAELDAKLQIILQTMVTQFYTMVASYGDFIELKYKMI
;
A
#
# COMPACT_ATOMS: atom_id res chain seq x y z
N MET A 1 3.50 0.82 -15.98
CA MET A 1 4.10 1.47 -14.80
C MET A 1 3.08 1.42 -13.68
N ILE A 2 3.46 0.84 -12.56
CA ILE A 2 2.70 0.75 -11.33
C ILE A 2 3.16 1.88 -10.42
N THR A 3 2.22 2.64 -9.85
CA THR A 3 2.54 3.72 -8.92
C THR A 3 1.97 3.39 -7.55
N ILE A 4 2.82 3.38 -6.52
CA ILE A 4 2.41 3.32 -5.13
C ILE A 4 2.57 4.70 -4.53
N THR A 5 1.53 5.24 -3.93
CA THR A 5 1.56 6.51 -3.20
C THR A 5 1.26 6.25 -1.73
N VAL A 6 2.18 6.58 -0.85
CA VAL A 6 2.01 6.42 0.61
C VAL A 6 1.58 7.76 1.22
N HIS A 7 0.52 7.75 2.02
CA HIS A 7 0.01 8.95 2.70
C HIS A 7 0.68 9.07 4.06
N SER A 8 1.47 10.13 4.27
CA SER A 8 2.25 10.30 5.50
C SER A 8 2.11 11.69 6.11
N ASP A 9 2.18 11.76 7.44
CA ASP A 9 2.23 13.03 8.17
C ASP A 9 3.65 13.62 8.20
N GLU A 10 3.80 14.80 8.78
CA GLU A 10 5.08 15.50 8.98
C GLU A 10 6.11 14.70 9.80
N ASN A 11 5.66 13.74 10.61
CA ASN A 11 6.50 12.85 11.41
C ASN A 11 6.89 11.57 10.64
N ARG A 12 6.51 11.47 9.36
CA ARG A 12 6.70 10.30 8.49
C ARG A 12 5.95 9.05 8.96
N LYS A 13 4.90 9.21 9.77
CA LYS A 13 3.94 8.14 10.02
C LYS A 13 3.00 8.03 8.85
N SER A 14 2.64 6.80 8.49
CA SER A 14 1.74 6.56 7.36
C SER A 14 0.34 6.22 7.85
N TYR A 15 -0.68 6.65 7.13
CA TYR A 15 -2.10 6.42 7.47
C TYR A 15 -2.93 6.02 6.25
N GLY A 16 -2.27 5.49 5.22
CA GLY A 16 -2.93 5.03 4.02
C GLY A 16 -1.98 4.94 2.85
N PHE A 17 -2.49 4.38 1.76
CA PHE A 17 -1.76 4.28 0.51
C PHE A 17 -2.73 4.09 -0.66
N GLU A 18 -2.22 4.37 -1.85
CA GLU A 18 -2.86 4.15 -3.13
C GLU A 18 -1.94 3.30 -4.02
N VAL A 19 -2.51 2.40 -4.81
CA VAL A 19 -1.82 1.62 -5.84
C VAL A 19 -2.59 1.75 -7.14
N SER A 20 -1.92 2.19 -8.20
CA SER A 20 -2.49 2.25 -9.56
C SER A 20 -1.65 1.46 -10.56
N GLY A 21 -2.30 0.94 -11.60
CA GLY A 21 -1.65 0.22 -12.70
C GLY A 21 -1.36 -1.27 -12.45
N HIS A 22 -1.85 -1.85 -11.35
CA HIS A 22 -1.52 -3.21 -10.93
C HIS A 22 -2.38 -4.34 -11.56
N ALA A 23 -3.37 -4.00 -12.38
CA ALA A 23 -4.29 -4.98 -13.00
C ALA A 23 -4.04 -5.27 -14.48
N TYR A 24 -2.94 -4.78 -15.05
CA TYR A 24 -2.61 -5.05 -16.45
C TYR A 24 -1.69 -6.26 -16.58
N SER A 25 -2.13 -7.24 -17.36
CA SER A 25 -1.27 -8.28 -17.92
C SER A 25 -0.42 -7.66 -19.04
N GLY A 26 0.84 -7.38 -18.75
CA GLY A 26 1.75 -6.70 -19.68
C GLY A 26 2.63 -7.68 -20.44
N ASP A 27 3.74 -7.19 -20.98
CA ASP A 27 4.80 -8.01 -21.55
C ASP A 27 5.35 -9.04 -20.51
N PRO A 28 5.98 -10.14 -20.97
CA PRO A 28 6.51 -11.17 -20.07
C PRO A 28 7.37 -10.57 -18.94
N GLY A 29 6.99 -10.85 -17.68
CA GLY A 29 7.65 -10.31 -16.48
C GLY A 29 6.86 -9.20 -15.78
N HIS A 30 6.02 -8.43 -16.49
CA HIS A 30 5.13 -7.44 -15.88
C HIS A 30 4.13 -8.08 -14.91
N ASP A 31 3.62 -9.26 -15.28
CA ASP A 31 2.64 -10.01 -14.49
C ASP A 31 3.18 -10.44 -13.12
N LEU A 32 4.49 -10.69 -13.01
CA LEU A 32 5.15 -11.01 -11.75
C LEU A 32 5.23 -9.79 -10.82
N VAL A 33 5.47 -8.60 -11.39
CA VAL A 33 5.49 -7.34 -10.62
C VAL A 33 4.08 -7.01 -10.16
N CYS A 34 3.07 -7.12 -11.04
CA CYS A 34 1.66 -6.95 -10.67
C CYS A 34 1.23 -7.88 -9.53
N ALA A 35 1.59 -9.17 -9.63
CA ALA A 35 1.29 -10.16 -8.59
C ALA A 35 1.98 -9.82 -7.26
N GLY A 36 3.26 -9.44 -7.29
CA GLY A 36 4.00 -9.01 -6.09
C GLY A 36 3.38 -7.79 -5.42
N VAL A 37 3.04 -6.77 -6.22
CA VAL A 37 2.40 -5.55 -5.72
C VAL A 37 1.05 -5.86 -5.09
N SER A 38 0.23 -6.69 -5.77
CA SER A 38 -1.10 -7.07 -5.29
C SER A 38 -1.00 -7.85 -3.97
N ALA A 39 -0.06 -8.79 -3.86
CA ALA A 39 0.15 -9.56 -2.64
C ALA A 39 0.52 -8.66 -1.45
N ILE A 40 1.40 -7.68 -1.65
CA ILE A 40 1.81 -6.73 -0.60
C ILE A 40 0.64 -5.81 -0.21
N ALA A 41 -0.04 -5.22 -1.19
CA ALA A 41 -1.10 -4.26 -0.97
C ALA A 41 -2.31 -4.88 -0.26
N PHE A 42 -2.88 -5.95 -0.84
CA PHE A 42 -4.02 -6.65 -0.26
C PHE A 42 -3.65 -7.37 1.05
N GLY A 43 -2.43 -7.92 1.14
CA GLY A 43 -1.92 -8.48 2.39
C GLY A 43 -1.90 -7.45 3.52
N SER A 44 -1.50 -6.21 3.22
CA SER A 44 -1.48 -5.12 4.19
C SER A 44 -2.89 -4.68 4.60
N VAL A 45 -3.81 -4.52 3.65
CA VAL A 45 -5.24 -4.23 3.93
C VAL A 45 -5.84 -5.30 4.83
N ASN A 46 -5.62 -6.56 4.49
CA ASN A 46 -6.14 -7.70 5.26
C ASN A 46 -5.51 -7.76 6.66
N ALA A 47 -4.21 -7.49 6.80
CA ALA A 47 -3.54 -7.47 8.09
C ALA A 47 -4.09 -6.36 9.00
N ILE A 48 -4.35 -5.17 8.47
CA ILE A 48 -5.00 -4.07 9.21
C ILE A 48 -6.38 -4.53 9.72
N GLY A 49 -7.20 -5.13 8.85
CA GLY A 49 -8.52 -5.62 9.23
C GLY A 49 -8.50 -6.77 10.23
N GLN A 50 -7.67 -7.79 10.00
CA GLN A 50 -7.71 -9.04 10.75
C GLN A 50 -6.87 -9.00 12.04
N ILE A 51 -5.73 -8.31 12.03
CA ILE A 51 -4.81 -8.27 13.18
C ILE A 51 -5.17 -7.09 14.09
N LEU A 52 -5.47 -5.93 13.51
CA LEU A 52 -5.74 -4.71 14.28
C LEU A 52 -7.22 -4.46 14.53
N GLN A 53 -8.11 -5.22 13.88
CA GLN A 53 -9.56 -5.03 13.97
C GLN A 53 -10.00 -3.61 13.56
N LEU A 54 -9.20 -2.95 12.72
CA LEU A 54 -9.48 -1.65 12.14
C LEU A 54 -10.27 -1.80 10.84
N GLN A 55 -11.24 -0.92 10.61
CA GLN A 55 -11.94 -0.84 9.33
C GLN A 55 -11.34 0.30 8.49
N PRO A 56 -10.44 0.01 7.54
CA PRO A 56 -9.94 1.02 6.62
C PRO A 56 -11.05 1.48 5.66
N GLY A 57 -11.01 2.74 5.26
CA GLY A 57 -11.70 3.19 4.07
C GLY A 57 -11.02 2.60 2.84
N ILE A 58 -11.75 1.80 2.05
CA ILE A 58 -11.23 1.14 0.85
C ILE A 58 -11.98 1.65 -0.37
N GLU A 59 -11.23 2.04 -1.39
CA GLU A 59 -11.75 2.32 -2.73
C GLU A 59 -11.05 1.41 -3.74
N GLN A 60 -11.79 0.82 -4.67
CA GLN A 60 -11.23 0.03 -5.76
C GLN A 60 -11.80 0.54 -7.08
N GLY A 61 -10.92 0.77 -8.06
CA GLY A 61 -11.32 1.23 -9.39
C GLY A 61 -11.85 0.11 -10.27
N GLU A 62 -12.55 0.50 -11.33
CA GLU A 62 -13.04 -0.44 -12.35
C GLU A 62 -11.88 -1.26 -12.96
N ASN A 63 -12.15 -2.53 -13.26
CA ASN A 63 -11.16 -3.49 -13.78
C ASN A 63 -9.96 -3.78 -12.85
N GLY A 64 -10.03 -3.40 -11.56
CA GLY A 64 -9.03 -3.72 -10.54
C GLY A 64 -7.74 -2.92 -10.64
N GLY A 65 -7.63 -1.96 -11.57
CA GLY A 65 -6.39 -1.21 -11.80
C GLY A 65 -6.02 -0.19 -10.73
N TYR A 66 -6.87 -0.02 -9.71
CA TYR A 66 -6.70 0.96 -8.64
C TYR A 66 -7.18 0.40 -7.30
N LEU A 67 -6.40 0.65 -6.25
CA LEU A 67 -6.72 0.36 -4.85
C LEU A 67 -6.31 1.57 -4.01
N SER A 68 -7.19 2.04 -3.14
CA SER A 68 -6.88 3.00 -2.08
C SER A 68 -7.27 2.41 -0.73
N CYS A 69 -6.43 2.65 0.26
CA CYS A 69 -6.66 2.30 1.65
C CYS A 69 -6.35 3.54 2.50
N VAL A 70 -7.32 4.01 3.27
CA VAL A 70 -7.18 5.19 4.15
C VAL A 70 -7.60 4.81 5.56
N ILE A 71 -6.82 5.24 6.54
CA ILE A 71 -7.09 5.03 7.96
C ILE A 71 -7.61 6.33 8.57
N ASP A 72 -8.76 6.25 9.23
CA ASP A 72 -9.26 7.33 10.07
C ASP A 72 -8.44 7.40 11.37
N GLN A 73 -7.58 8.41 11.48
CA GLN A 73 -6.70 8.61 12.63
C GLN A 73 -7.46 8.82 13.93
N THR A 74 -8.72 9.26 13.89
CA THR A 74 -9.53 9.46 15.10
C THR A 74 -9.89 8.15 15.80
N THR A 75 -9.75 7.01 15.11
CA THR A 75 -9.99 5.67 15.64
C THR A 75 -8.78 5.07 16.35
N LEU A 76 -7.62 5.76 16.34
CA LEU A 76 -6.35 5.23 16.82
C LEU A 76 -6.03 5.73 18.23
N ASP A 77 -5.78 4.79 19.15
CA ASP A 77 -4.99 5.05 20.34
C ASP A 77 -3.49 4.85 20.06
N ALA A 78 -2.64 5.17 21.03
CA ALA A 78 -1.19 5.11 20.86
C ALA A 78 -0.66 3.67 20.61
N GLU A 79 -1.30 2.65 21.17
CA GLU A 79 -0.87 1.27 20.98
C GLU A 79 -1.28 0.77 19.59
N LEU A 80 -2.50 1.07 19.18
CA LEU A 80 -3.05 0.70 17.88
C LEU A 80 -2.32 1.42 16.74
N ASP A 81 -2.01 2.71 16.90
CA ASP A 81 -1.18 3.46 15.97
C ASP A 81 0.21 2.82 15.84
N ALA A 82 0.88 2.49 16.94
CA ALA A 82 2.20 1.85 16.87
C ALA A 82 2.17 0.52 16.10
N LYS A 83 1.13 -0.30 16.29
CA LYS A 83 0.95 -1.56 15.53
C LYS A 83 0.62 -1.31 14.06
N LEU A 84 -0.21 -0.31 13.75
CA LEU A 84 -0.48 0.12 12.39
C LEU A 84 0.80 0.55 11.67
N GLN A 85 1.65 1.33 12.33
CA GLN A 85 2.93 1.75 11.77
C GLN A 85 3.83 0.56 11.44
N ILE A 86 3.84 -0.51 12.25
CA ILE A 86 4.59 -1.74 11.93
C ILE A 86 4.10 -2.34 10.61
N ILE A 87 2.79 -2.46 10.41
CA ILE A 87 2.22 -3.03 9.17
C ILE A 87 2.57 -2.15 7.97
N LEU A 88 2.32 -0.84 8.06
CA LEU A 88 2.53 0.08 6.95
C LEU A 88 4.02 0.26 6.62
N GLN A 89 4.92 0.31 7.62
CA GLN A 89 6.37 0.35 7.37
C GLN A 89 6.89 -0.96 6.78
N THR A 90 6.32 -2.11 7.16
CA THR A 90 6.63 -3.40 6.54
C THR A 90 6.25 -3.39 5.07
N MET A 91 5.02 -2.95 4.76
CA MET A 91 4.54 -2.79 3.38
C MET A 91 5.46 -1.89 2.55
N VAL A 92 5.82 -0.71 3.08
CA VAL A 92 6.75 0.23 2.43
C VAL A 92 8.12 -0.40 2.19
N THR A 93 8.65 -1.15 3.16
CA THR A 93 9.93 -1.86 3.04
C THR A 93 9.90 -2.90 1.92
N GLN A 94 8.79 -3.64 1.79
CA GLN A 94 8.60 -4.59 0.70
C GLN A 94 8.53 -3.88 -0.67
N PHE A 95 7.83 -2.75 -0.77
CA PHE A 95 7.79 -1.96 -2.00
C PHE A 95 9.16 -1.37 -2.35
N TYR A 96 9.96 -0.90 -1.40
CA TYR A 96 11.34 -0.50 -1.66
C TYR A 96 12.17 -1.63 -2.26
N THR A 97 11.99 -2.86 -1.76
CA THR A 97 12.66 -4.04 -2.31
C THR A 97 12.25 -4.30 -3.77
N MET A 98 10.96 -4.13 -4.08
CA MET A 98 10.46 -4.26 -5.44
C MET A 98 10.97 -3.15 -6.36
N VAL A 99 10.96 -1.89 -5.93
CA VAL A 99 11.50 -0.74 -6.70
C VAL A 99 12.98 -0.95 -7.01
N ALA A 100 13.77 -1.42 -6.04
CA ALA A 100 15.19 -1.69 -6.25
C ALA A 100 15.45 -2.78 -7.31
N SER A 101 14.53 -3.75 -7.45
CA SER A 101 14.68 -4.88 -8.37
C SER A 101 13.98 -4.68 -9.72
N TYR A 102 12.92 -3.85 -9.75
CA TYR A 102 11.97 -3.74 -10.86
C TYR A 102 11.61 -2.28 -11.20
N GLY A 103 12.50 -1.32 -10.92
CA GLY A 103 12.23 0.13 -11.03
C GLY A 103 11.74 0.63 -12.40
N ASP A 104 11.93 -0.14 -13.47
CA ASP A 104 11.36 0.16 -14.80
C ASP A 104 9.83 0.00 -14.84
N PHE A 105 9.26 -0.76 -13.91
CA PHE A 105 7.84 -1.13 -13.88
C PHE A 105 7.08 -0.57 -12.68
N ILE A 106 7.78 -0.19 -11.61
CA ILE A 106 7.18 0.22 -10.33
C ILE A 106 7.89 1.47 -9.77
N GLU A 107 7.11 2.43 -9.28
CA GLU A 107 7.59 3.59 -8.54
C GLU A 107 6.87 3.76 -7.20
N LEU A 108 7.56 4.35 -6.23
CA LEU A 108 7.04 4.66 -4.90
C LEU A 108 7.11 6.18 -4.67
N LYS A 109 5.97 6.76 -4.28
CA LYS A 109 5.78 8.19 -4.01
C LYS A 109 5.23 8.40 -2.61
N TYR A 110 5.42 9.60 -2.10
CA TYR A 110 4.86 10.05 -0.83
C TYR A 110 3.95 11.25 -1.05
N LYS A 111 2.80 11.24 -0.39
CA LYS A 111 1.86 12.36 -0.31
C LYS A 111 1.74 12.77 1.15
N MET A 112 2.04 14.04 1.43
CA MET A 112 1.88 14.59 2.78
C MET A 112 0.40 14.83 3.07
N ILE A 113 -0.04 14.47 4.28
CA ILE A 113 -1.43 14.65 4.76
C ILE A 113 -1.47 15.35 6.12
#